data_AF-R0K5L1-F1
#
_entry.id   AF-R0K5L1-F1
#
_cell.length_a   1.000
_cell.length_b   1.000
_cell.length_c   1.000
_cell.angle_alpha   90.00
_cell.angle_beta   90.00
_cell.angle_gamma   90.00
#
_symmetry.space_group_name_H-M   'P 1'
#
loop_
_entity.id
_entity.type
_entity.pdbx_description
1 polymer ?
#
loop_
_entity_poly.entity_id
_entity_poly.type
_entity_poly.pdbx_seq_one_letter_code
_entity_poly.pdbx_strand_id
1 'polypeptide(L)'
;QEGKHRVRDSPTLFYMVHCGKALYNNLLWRNWAPAALSNMVIIGNSFKGMQERVLSRILERDYSYIAKILKGTEEVALPAHPRYTDTFNDTSVHWFPLHKLEQL
;
A
#
# COMPACT_ATOMS: atom_id res chain seq x y z
N GLN A 1 -13.08 7.25 -9.38
CA GLN A 1 -13.33 7.28 -7.93
C GLN A 1 -12.05 7.70 -7.22
N GLU A 2 -12.11 8.35 -6.06
CA GLU A 2 -10.91 8.89 -5.36
C GLU A 2 -10.19 7.87 -4.43
N GLY A 3 -10.73 6.66 -4.25
CA GLY A 3 -10.09 5.59 -3.45
C GLY A 3 -10.18 5.76 -1.93
N LYS A 4 -10.98 6.70 -1.43
CA LYS A 4 -11.08 7.07 0.00
C LYS A 4 -12.03 6.16 0.80
N HIS A 5 -11.84 4.85 0.74
CA HIS A 5 -12.65 3.89 1.50
C HIS A 5 -12.12 3.75 2.93
N ARG A 6 -13.00 3.88 3.93
CA ARG A 6 -12.64 3.76 5.34
C ARG A 6 -12.87 2.32 5.82
N VAL A 7 -11.90 1.77 6.54
CA VAL A 7 -12.04 0.53 7.32
C VAL A 7 -13.07 0.75 8.42
N ARG A 8 -13.91 -0.26 8.66
CA ARG A 8 -14.93 -0.27 9.71
C ARG A 8 -14.54 -1.29 10.78
N ASP A 9 -15.52 -1.91 11.44
CA ASP A 9 -15.30 -2.80 12.58
C ASP A 9 -14.80 -4.21 12.20
N SER A 10 -14.59 -4.48 10.92
CA SER A 10 -14.14 -5.79 10.43
C SER A 10 -12.86 -5.68 9.59
N PRO A 11 -11.99 -6.71 9.66
CA PRO A 11 -10.83 -6.81 8.80
C PRO A 11 -11.21 -6.61 7.33
N THR A 12 -10.54 -5.67 6.66
CA THR A 12 -10.92 -5.26 5.30
C THR A 12 -9.80 -5.54 4.31
N LEU A 13 -10.11 -6.29 3.24
CA LEU A 13 -9.23 -6.50 2.11
C LEU A 13 -9.48 -5.45 1.02
N PHE A 14 -8.43 -4.75 0.60
CA PHE A 14 -8.43 -3.86 -0.55
C PHE A 14 -7.71 -4.52 -1.72
N TYR A 15 -8.46 -4.82 -2.79
CA TYR A 15 -7.89 -5.31 -4.04
C TYR A 15 -7.69 -4.13 -5.00
N MET A 16 -6.43 -3.73 -5.21
CA MET A 16 -6.05 -2.47 -5.87
C MET A 16 -5.07 -2.67 -7.03
N VAL A 17 -5.05 -3.87 -7.60
CA VAL A 17 -4.13 -4.21 -8.69
C VAL A 17 -4.28 -3.24 -9.87
N HIS A 18 -3.15 -2.76 -10.42
CA HIS A 18 -3.09 -1.73 -11.47
C HIS A 18 -3.66 -0.35 -11.11
N CYS A 19 -3.98 -0.09 -9.84
CA CYS A 19 -4.39 1.25 -9.40
C CYS A 19 -3.21 2.23 -9.47
N GLY A 20 -3.51 3.50 -9.75
CA GLY A 20 -2.51 4.58 -9.66
C GLY A 20 -2.08 4.86 -8.22
N LYS A 21 -0.83 5.32 -8.03
CA LYS A 21 -0.23 5.63 -6.71
C LYS A 21 -1.08 6.58 -5.86
N ALA A 22 -1.76 7.54 -6.50
CA ALA A 22 -2.67 8.46 -5.82
C ALA A 22 -3.79 7.74 -5.06
N LEU A 23 -4.30 6.61 -5.57
CA LEU A 23 -5.35 5.84 -4.91
C LEU A 23 -4.85 5.16 -3.64
N TYR A 24 -3.64 4.58 -3.66
CA TYR A 24 -3.00 4.03 -2.47
C TYR A 24 -2.76 5.11 -1.42
N ASN A 25 -2.21 6.25 -1.84
CA ASN A 25 -1.97 7.38 -0.95
C ASN A 25 -3.27 7.88 -0.30
N ASN A 26 -4.36 7.98 -1.06
CA ASN A 26 -5.66 8.40 -0.54
C ASN A 26 -6.28 7.36 0.41
N LEU A 27 -6.12 6.06 0.12
CA LEU A 27 -6.59 4.98 0.99
C LEU A 27 -5.86 5.03 2.33
N LEU A 28 -4.53 5.14 2.31
CA LEU A 28 -3.70 5.26 3.50
C LEU A 28 -4.07 6.52 4.31
N TRP A 29 -4.17 7.67 3.64
CA TRP A 29 -4.59 8.92 4.27
C TRP A 29 -5.94 8.78 4.99
N ARG A 30 -6.92 8.16 4.34
CA ARG A 30 -8.26 8.00 4.90
C ARG A 30 -8.28 7.11 6.13
N ASN A 31 -7.30 6.23 6.29
CA ASN A 31 -7.21 5.24 7.36
C ASN A 31 -5.99 5.47 8.25
N TRP A 32 -5.43 6.68 8.31
CA TRP A 32 -4.16 6.98 8.98
C TRP A 32 -4.23 6.95 10.53
N ALA A 33 -4.57 5.79 11.08
CA ALA A 33 -4.58 5.50 12.50
C ALA A 33 -4.11 4.05 12.72
N PRO A 34 -3.28 3.74 13.73
CA PRO A 34 -2.73 2.39 13.92
C PRO A 34 -3.81 1.30 13.95
N ALA A 35 -4.92 1.53 14.65
CA ALA A 35 -6.04 0.60 14.73
C ALA A 35 -6.76 0.36 13.38
N ALA A 36 -6.77 1.34 12.48
CA ALA A 36 -7.40 1.21 11.17
C ALA A 36 -6.45 0.54 10.16
N LEU A 37 -5.17 0.92 10.18
CA LEU A 37 -4.14 0.33 9.33
C LEU A 37 -3.90 -1.15 9.68
N SER A 38 -3.83 -1.49 10.97
CA SER A 38 -3.65 -2.88 11.40
C SER A 38 -4.84 -3.79 11.09
N ASN A 39 -6.00 -3.20 10.74
CA ASN A 39 -7.22 -3.91 10.40
C ASN A 39 -7.48 -3.96 8.87
N MET A 40 -6.47 -3.68 8.05
CA MET A 40 -6.55 -3.82 6.60
C MET A 40 -5.41 -4.63 5.98
N VAL A 41 -5.72 -5.25 4.85
CA VAL A 41 -4.77 -5.89 3.94
C VAL A 41 -4.94 -5.28 2.56
N ILE A 42 -3.84 -5.03 1.85
CA ILE A 42 -3.87 -4.55 0.47
C ILE A 42 -3.26 -5.62 -0.43
N ILE A 43 -3.95 -5.98 -1.50
CA ILE A 43 -3.38 -6.71 -2.63
C ILE A 43 -3.26 -5.73 -3.78
N GLY A 44 -2.03 -5.41 -4.16
CA GLY A 44 -1.78 -4.33 -5.11
C GLY A 44 -0.31 -4.21 -5.48
N ASN A 45 0.04 -3.12 -6.14
CA ASN A 45 1.40 -2.86 -6.59
C ASN A 45 2.34 -2.62 -5.40
N SER A 46 3.58 -3.10 -5.53
CA SER A 46 4.59 -3.03 -4.50
C SER A 46 4.91 -1.62 -4.02
N PHE A 47 4.83 -1.38 -2.70
CA PHE A 47 5.21 -0.08 -2.11
C PHE A 47 6.71 0.12 -2.17
N LYS A 48 7.49 -0.94 -1.90
CA LYS A 48 8.94 -0.92 -2.11
C LYS A 48 9.28 -0.64 -3.58
N GLY A 49 8.61 -1.32 -4.51
CA GLY A 49 8.78 -1.06 -5.93
C GLY A 49 8.35 0.35 -6.36
N MET A 50 7.38 0.97 -5.68
CA MET A 50 7.07 2.39 -5.89
C MET A 50 8.18 3.31 -5.39
N GLN A 51 8.76 3.02 -4.21
CA GLN A 51 9.88 3.76 -3.65
C GLN A 51 11.11 3.72 -4.57
N GLU A 52 11.41 2.55 -5.14
CA GLU A 52 12.57 2.37 -6.02
C GLU A 52 12.42 3.07 -7.38
N ARG A 53 11.19 3.15 -7.91
CA ARG A 53 10.91 3.70 -9.25
C ARG A 53 10.54 5.19 -9.25
N VAL A 54 10.20 5.78 -8.11
CA VAL A 54 9.81 7.19 -8.00
C VAL A 54 10.91 7.97 -7.27
N LEU A 55 11.30 9.12 -7.81
CA LEU A 55 12.24 10.02 -7.13
C LEU A 55 11.75 10.35 -5.72
N SER A 56 12.61 10.21 -4.70
CA SER A 56 12.23 10.40 -3.29
C SER A 56 11.50 11.71 -3.05
N ARG A 57 11.98 12.83 -3.63
CA ARG A 57 11.32 14.15 -3.52
C ARG A 57 9.88 14.16 -4.02
N ILE A 58 9.58 13.38 -5.07
CA ILE A 58 8.23 13.27 -5.66
C ILE A 58 7.38 12.36 -4.77
N LEU A 59 7.93 11.24 -4.32
CA LEU A 59 7.24 10.32 -3.43
C LEU A 59 6.83 11.02 -2.12
N GLU A 60 7.74 11.76 -1.50
CA GLU A 60 7.49 12.50 -0.26
C GLU A 60 6.50 13.65 -0.43
N ARG A 61 6.57 14.37 -1.56
CA ARG A 61 5.68 15.51 -1.84
C ARG A 61 4.28 15.08 -2.25
N ASP A 62 4.18 14.18 -3.22
CA ASP A 62 2.92 13.85 -3.90
C ASP A 62 2.25 12.59 -3.33
N TYR A 63 3.03 11.71 -2.69
CA TYR A 63 2.57 10.42 -2.16
C TYR A 63 3.05 10.20 -0.72
N SER A 64 2.96 11.26 0.10
CA SER A 64 3.53 11.31 1.44
C SER A 64 3.10 10.18 2.38
N TYR A 65 1.89 9.64 2.23
CA TYR A 65 1.42 8.53 3.07
C TYR A 65 2.02 7.20 2.64
N ILE A 66 2.29 7.01 1.34
CA ILE A 66 3.09 5.87 0.87
C ILE A 66 4.50 5.99 1.44
N ALA A 67 5.13 7.17 1.33
CA ALA A 67 6.48 7.39 1.85
C ALA A 67 6.58 7.10 3.36
N LYS A 68 5.61 7.57 4.15
CA LYS A 68 5.58 7.37 5.60
C LYS A 68 5.34 5.91 5.99
N ILE A 69 4.44 5.19 5.30
CA ILE A 69 4.03 3.85 5.73
C ILE A 69 5.08 2.76 5.43
N LEU A 70 6.08 3.04 4.58
CA LEU A 70 7.07 2.03 4.12
C LEU A 70 7.70 1.23 5.27
N LYS A 71 8.10 1.88 6.37
CA LYS A 71 8.68 1.19 7.55
C LYS A 71 7.64 0.44 8.38
N GLY A 72 6.39 0.90 8.34
CA GLY A 72 5.24 0.28 9.02
C GLY A 72 4.58 -0.84 8.23
N THR A 73 5.05 -1.13 7.02
CA THR A 73 4.46 -2.13 6.13
C THR A 73 5.30 -3.41 6.16
N GLU A 74 4.61 -4.53 6.20
CA GLU A 74 5.15 -5.80 5.73
C GLU A 74 4.59 -6.08 4.34
N GLU A 75 5.45 -6.55 3.45
CA GLU A 75 5.11 -6.72 2.05
C GLU A 75 5.70 -8.03 1.51
N VAL A 76 4.88 -8.85 0.86
CA VAL A 76 5.32 -10.07 0.18
C VAL A 76 4.83 -10.06 -1.27
N ALA A 77 5.77 -10.19 -2.21
CA ALA A 77 5.46 -10.31 -3.62
C ALA A 77 4.65 -11.59 -3.92
N LEU A 78 3.63 -11.47 -4.75
CA LEU A 78 2.95 -12.63 -5.30
C LEU A 78 3.79 -13.24 -6.43
N PRO A 79 3.65 -14.56 -6.69
CA PRO A 79 4.35 -15.20 -7.79
C PRO A 79 4.00 -14.54 -9.13
N ALA A 80 5.02 -14.23 -9.92
CA ALA A 80 4.81 -13.76 -11.28
C ALA A 80 4.17 -14.87 -12.13
N HIS A 81 3.28 -14.48 -13.04
CA HIS A 81 2.69 -15.43 -13.96
C HIS A 81 3.69 -15.73 -15.10
N PRO A 82 3.97 -17.02 -15.41
CA PRO A 82 5.01 -17.38 -16.39
C PRO A 82 4.73 -16.89 -17.82
N ARG A 83 3.46 -16.61 -18.14
CA ARG A 83 3.03 -16.12 -19.47
C ARG A 83 2.87 -14.61 -19.55
N TYR A 84 2.60 -13.94 -18.42
CA TYR A 84 2.27 -12.52 -18.38
C TYR A 84 3.31 -11.84 -17.49
N THR A 85 4.49 -11.61 -18.07
CA THR A 85 5.67 -11.10 -17.34
C THR A 85 5.66 -9.57 -17.21
N ASP A 86 4.81 -8.90 -17.97
CA ASP A 86 4.59 -7.45 -17.96
C ASP A 86 3.37 -7.03 -17.13
N THR A 87 2.43 -7.95 -16.93
CA THR A 87 1.16 -7.73 -16.23
C THR A 87 1.21 -8.45 -14.88
N PHE A 88 0.84 -7.77 -13.78
CA PHE A 88 0.90 -8.29 -12.41
C PHE A 88 2.31 -8.60 -11.87
N ASN A 89 3.35 -8.12 -12.56
CA ASN A 89 4.75 -8.38 -12.20
C ASN A 89 5.25 -7.61 -10.97
N ASP A 90 4.48 -6.65 -10.46
CA ASP A 90 4.76 -5.93 -9.21
C ASP A 90 3.70 -6.16 -8.12
N THR A 91 2.82 -7.15 -8.29
CA THR A 91 1.72 -7.39 -7.34
C THR A 91 2.25 -8.03 -6.06
N SER A 92 1.84 -7.48 -4.92
CA SER A 92 2.20 -7.94 -3.59
C SER A 92 1.03 -7.85 -2.62
N VAL A 93 1.15 -8.57 -1.51
CA VAL A 93 0.26 -8.51 -0.35
C VAL A 93 0.92 -7.65 0.72
N HIS A 94 0.18 -6.68 1.24
CA HIS A 94 0.64 -5.69 2.20
C HIS A 94 -0.20 -5.80 3.45
N TRP A 95 0.44 -5.79 4.61
CA TRP A 95 -0.23 -5.67 5.89
C TRP A 95 0.61 -4.80 6.84
N PHE A 96 -0.02 -4.32 7.91
CA PHE A 96 0.55 -3.29 8.76
C PHE A 96 0.59 -3.76 10.22
N PRO A 97 1.67 -4.43 10.66
CA PRO A 97 1.77 -4.91 12.03
C PRO A 97 1.73 -3.76 13.03
N LEU A 98 0.89 -3.87 14.07
CA LEU A 98 0.68 -2.81 15.04
C LEU A 98 2.00 -2.31 15.67
N HIS A 99 2.91 -3.23 16.02
CA HIS A 99 4.20 -2.88 16.62
C HIS A 99 5.12 -2.06 15.69
N LYS A 100 4.97 -2.16 14.36
CA LYS A 100 5.70 -1.32 13.40
C LYS A 100 5.03 0.05 13.22
N LEU A 101 3.71 0.11 13.40
CA LEU A 101 2.93 1.34 13.31
C LEU A 101 3.15 2.26 14.51
N GLU A 102 3.39 1.69 15.70
CA GLU A 102 3.71 2.44 16.92
C GLU A 102 5.08 3.13 16.88
N GLN A 103 5.92 2.78 15.90
CA GLN A 103 7.27 3.33 15.69
C GLN A 103 7.32 4.38 14.58
N LEU A 104 6.18 4.67 13.93
CA LEU A 104 6.02 5.66 12.86
C LEU A 104 5.68 7.05 13.39
#